data_AF-A0A7Y0KEL7-F1
#
_entry.id   AF-A0A7Y0KEL7-F1
#
_cell.length_a   1.000
_cell.length_b   1.000
_cell.length_c   1.000
_cell.angle_alpha   90.00
_cell.angle_beta   90.00
_cell.angle_gamma   90.00
#
_symmetry.space_group_name_H-M   'P 1'
#
loop_
_entity.id
_entity.type
_entity.pdbx_description
1 polymer ?
#
loop_
_entity_poly.entity_id
_entity_poly.type
_entity_poly.pdbx_seq_one_letter_code
_entity_poly.pdbx_strand_id
1 'polypeptide(L)'
;MAIYHFSVQVISRVKGQSAVASASYRSGEKLYDEQTEQTKYYKREVKPETYILAPSHAPVWVHNRELLWNEVEKSETRKNSRLAREINIALPRELSYEQQTELIKGYVQEQFVDKGMIA
;
A
#
# COMPACT_ATOMS: atom_id res chain seq x y z
N MET A 1 -26.49 -5.89 0.59
CA MET A 1 -26.44 -5.16 1.86
C MET A 1 -24.99 -4.82 2.08
N ALA A 2 -24.63 -3.55 1.90
CA ALA A 2 -23.30 -3.05 2.19
C ALA A 2 -23.00 -3.29 3.67
N ILE A 3 -21.90 -3.98 3.96
CA ILE A 3 -21.39 -4.14 5.32
C ILE A 3 -20.32 -3.08 5.50
N TYR A 4 -20.50 -2.21 6.48
CA TYR A 4 -19.46 -1.25 6.84
C TYR A 4 -18.29 -2.01 7.47
N HIS A 5 -17.12 -1.88 6.85
CA HIS A 5 -15.86 -2.31 7.42
C HIS A 5 -14.82 -1.23 7.15
N PHE A 6 -14.19 -0.76 8.23
CA PHE A 6 -13.07 0.16 8.19
C PHE A 6 -12.12 -0.22 9.31
N SER A 7 -10.88 -0.59 8.96
CA SER A 7 -9.84 -0.87 9.94
C SER A 7 -8.53 -0.19 9.54
N VAL A 8 -7.80 0.27 10.55
CA VAL A 8 -6.51 0.93 10.37
C VAL A 8 -5.51 0.23 11.26
N GLN A 9 -4.36 -0.11 10.69
CA GLN A 9 -3.24 -0.65 11.43
C GLN A 9 -1.92 -0.02 10.97
N VAL A 10 -0.89 -0.19 11.80
CA VAL A 10 0.46 0.27 11.49
C VAL A 10 1.28 -0.94 11.08
N ILE A 11 1.96 -0.84 9.95
CA ILE A 11 3.03 -1.75 9.56
C ILE A 11 4.26 -1.34 10.36
N SER A 12 4.73 -2.23 11.25
CA SER A 12 5.79 -1.91 12.21
C SER A 12 6.82 -3.02 12.31
N ARG A 13 8.09 -2.62 12.38
CA ARG A 13 9.22 -3.55 12.44
C ARG A 13 9.23 -4.36 13.74
N VAL A 14 8.77 -3.79 14.85
CA VAL A 14 8.68 -4.50 16.15
C VAL A 14 7.71 -5.68 16.14
N LYS A 15 6.72 -5.66 15.24
CA LYS A 15 5.79 -6.79 15.02
C LYS A 15 6.30 -7.79 13.99
N GLY A 16 7.55 -7.65 13.53
CA GLY A 16 8.14 -8.46 12.47
C GLY A 16 7.56 -8.18 11.08
N GLN A 17 6.93 -7.01 10.87
CA GLN A 17 6.36 -6.64 9.58
C GLN A 17 7.38 -5.89 8.72
N SER A 18 7.30 -6.10 7.40
CA SER A 18 8.05 -5.37 6.38
C SER A 18 7.06 -4.66 5.44
N ALA A 19 7.39 -3.44 5.06
CA ALA A 19 6.65 -2.65 4.10
C ALA A 19 6.72 -3.29 2.70
N VAL A 20 7.90 -3.78 2.30
CA VAL A 20 8.09 -4.49 1.02
C VAL A 20 7.27 -5.78 0.99
N ALA A 21 7.30 -6.57 2.06
CA ALA A 21 6.51 -7.80 2.15
C ALA A 21 5.00 -7.52 2.08
N SER A 22 4.54 -6.47 2.77
CA SER A 22 3.13 -6.05 2.78
C SER A 22 2.70 -5.54 1.40
N ALA A 23 3.53 -4.75 0.72
CA ALA A 23 3.30 -4.27 -0.63
C ALA A 23 3.22 -5.40 -1.65
N SER A 24 4.12 -6.39 -1.58
CA SER A 24 4.09 -7.59 -2.42
C SER A 24 2.81 -8.38 -2.22
N TYR A 25 2.41 -8.60 -0.96
CA TYR A 25 1.19 -9.34 -0.64
C TYR A 25 -0.07 -8.66 -1.22
N ARG A 26 -0.20 -7.34 -1.04
CA ARG A 26 -1.39 -6.58 -1.47
C ARG A 26 -1.47 -6.40 -2.98
N SER A 27 -0.33 -6.17 -3.64
CA SER A 27 -0.27 -5.97 -5.09
C SER A 27 -0.21 -7.27 -5.90
N GLY A 28 0.20 -8.38 -5.27
CA GLY A 28 0.50 -9.61 -5.99
C GLY A 28 1.79 -9.54 -6.83
N GLU A 29 2.60 -8.49 -6.68
CA GLU A 29 3.88 -8.34 -7.37
C GLU A 29 5.01 -9.03 -6.62
N LYS A 30 6.00 -9.51 -7.38
CA LYS A 30 7.25 -10.05 -6.85
C LYS A 30 8.19 -8.87 -6.58
N LEU A 31 8.52 -8.62 -5.32
CA LEU A 31 9.34 -7.48 -4.90
C LEU A 31 10.57 -7.95 -4.12
N TYR A 32 11.74 -7.39 -4.41
CA TYR A 32 12.97 -7.61 -3.67
C TYR A 32 13.04 -6.70 -2.45
N ASP A 33 13.27 -7.28 -1.27
CA ASP A 33 13.49 -6.57 -0.02
C ASP A 33 14.99 -6.50 0.22
N GLU A 34 15.56 -5.30 0.07
CA GLU A 34 17.00 -5.06 0.18
C GLU A 34 17.51 -5.26 1.62
N GLN A 35 16.67 -5.02 2.63
CA GLN A 35 17.07 -5.15 4.03
C GLN A 35 17.25 -6.62 4.43
N THR A 36 16.37 -7.50 3.93
CA THR A 36 16.42 -8.94 4.23
C THR A 36 17.09 -9.76 3.13
N GLU A 37 17.52 -9.12 2.04
CA GLU A 37 18.07 -9.72 0.82
C GLU A 37 17.18 -10.83 0.24
N GLN A 38 15.87 -10.69 0.36
CA GLN A 38 14.90 -11.71 0.00
C GLN A 38 13.87 -11.18 -0.98
N THR A 39 13.53 -12.00 -1.97
CA THR A 39 12.35 -11.71 -2.78
C THR A 39 11.07 -12.13 -2.06
N LYS A 40 10.16 -11.18 -1.88
CA LYS A 40 8.81 -11.39 -1.37
C LYS A 40 7.88 -11.65 -2.55
N TYR A 41 7.14 -12.75 -2.48
CA TYR A 41 6.12 -13.09 -3.47
C TYR A 41 5.09 -14.02 -2.85
N TYR A 42 3.83 -13.69 -3.06
CA TYR A 42 2.70 -14.42 -2.50
C TYR A 42 1.75 -14.76 -3.64
N LYS A 43 1.63 -16.06 -3.95
CA LYS A 43 0.78 -16.54 -5.03
C LYS A 43 -0.69 -16.19 -4.75
N ARG A 44 -1.39 -15.71 -5.77
CA ARG A 44 -2.82 -15.38 -5.70
C ARG A 44 -3.54 -16.00 -6.89
N GLU A 45 -4.78 -16.44 -6.65
CA GLU A 45 -5.66 -16.92 -7.72
C GLU A 45 -6.26 -15.75 -8.51
N VAL A 46 -6.64 -14.69 -7.79
CA VAL A 46 -7.20 -13.47 -8.37
C VAL A 46 -6.17 -12.35 -8.30
N LYS A 47 -5.83 -11.79 -9.46
CA LYS A 47 -4.94 -10.64 -9.56
C LYS A 47 -5.67 -9.38 -9.09
N PRO A 48 -5.11 -8.61 -8.14
CA PRO A 48 -5.72 -7.37 -7.71
C PRO A 48 -5.51 -6.28 -8.76
N GLU A 49 -6.44 -5.32 -8.78
CA GLU A 49 -6.21 -4.02 -9.40
C GLU A 49 -5.44 -3.14 -8.41
N THR A 50 -4.40 -2.45 -8.88
CA THR A 50 -3.48 -1.74 -8.00
C THR A 50 -3.06 -0.40 -8.60
N TYR A 51 -2.85 0.57 -7.73
CA TYR A 51 -2.41 1.90 -8.08
C TYR A 51 -1.34 2.36 -7.07
N ILE A 52 -0.56 3.36 -7.45
CA ILE A 52 0.22 4.20 -6.53
C ILE A 52 -0.16 5.63 -6.87
N LEU A 53 -0.83 6.31 -5.95
CA LEU A 53 -1.19 7.70 -6.06
C LEU A 53 -0.18 8.51 -5.23
N ALA A 54 0.35 9.55 -5.85
CA ALA A 54 1.36 10.40 -5.24
C ALA A 54 1.03 11.87 -5.52
N PRO A 55 1.44 12.80 -4.63
CA PRO A 55 1.29 14.22 -4.88
C PRO A 55 1.98 14.62 -6.18
N SER A 56 1.49 15.66 -6.86
CA SER A 56 2.04 16.11 -8.15
C SER A 56 3.52 16.52 -8.11
N HIS A 57 4.02 16.88 -6.93
CA HIS A 57 5.41 17.25 -6.69
C HIS A 57 6.29 16.06 -6.24
N ALA A 58 5.72 14.86 -6.09
CA ALA A 58 6.47 13.68 -5.73
C ALA A 58 7.40 13.26 -6.88
N PRO A 59 8.60 12.78 -6.58
CA PRO A 59 9.53 12.36 -7.61
C PRO A 59 9.03 11.11 -8.33
N VAL A 60 9.26 11.01 -9.64
CA VAL A 60 8.69 9.96 -10.51
C VAL A 60 8.97 8.54 -10.03
N TRP A 61 10.11 8.31 -9.35
CA TRP A 61 10.50 6.99 -8.87
C TRP A 61 9.51 6.40 -7.85
N VAL A 62 8.67 7.21 -7.18
CA VAL A 62 7.69 6.70 -6.21
C VAL A 62 6.65 5.79 -6.84
N HIS A 63 6.44 5.88 -8.15
CA HIS A 63 5.52 5.00 -8.89
C HIS A 63 6.13 3.62 -9.18
N ASN A 64 7.43 3.41 -8.91
CA ASN A 64 8.01 2.08 -8.84
C ASN A 64 7.81 1.52 -7.43
N ARG A 65 6.96 0.50 -7.31
CA ARG A 65 6.59 -0.10 -6.02
C ARG A 65 7.77 -0.67 -5.26
N GLU A 66 8.68 -1.37 -5.94
CA GLU A 66 9.85 -1.97 -5.30
C GLU A 66 10.77 -0.88 -4.73
N LEU A 67 11.06 0.15 -5.53
CA LEU A 67 11.87 1.29 -5.07
C LEU A 67 11.18 2.03 -3.93
N LEU A 68 9.89 2.35 -4.06
CA LEU A 68 9.13 3.06 -3.04
C LEU A 68 9.25 2.43 -1.66
N TRP A 69 8.94 1.14 -1.56
CA TRP A 69 8.90 0.48 -0.25
C TRP A 69 10.29 0.15 0.31
N ASN A 70 11.30 -0.05 -0.55
CA ASN A 70 12.68 -0.14 -0.08
C ASN A 70 13.19 1.20 0.46
N GLU A 71 12.87 2.33 -0.18
CA GLU A 71 13.23 3.65 0.36
C GLU A 71 12.53 3.96 1.69
N VAL A 72 11.28 3.52 1.86
CA VAL A 72 10.59 3.58 3.17
C VAL A 72 11.36 2.77 4.23
N GLU A 73 11.73 1.53 3.94
CA GLU A 73 12.50 0.68 4.87
C GLU A 73 13.86 1.28 5.25
N LYS A 74 14.56 1.88 4.26
CA LYS A 74 15.87 2.53 4.45
C LYS A 74 15.78 3.80 5.29
N SER A 75 14.75 4.61 5.05
CA SER A 75 14.53 5.87 5.79
C SER A 75 14.31 5.65 7.29
N GLU A 76 13.83 4.47 7.66
CA GLU A 76 13.46 4.09 9.02
C GLU A 76 14.51 3.17 9.67
N THR A 77 15.42 3.77 10.43
CA THR A 77 16.60 3.08 10.99
C THR A 77 16.35 2.37 12.32
N ARG A 78 15.23 2.64 13.00
CA ARG A 78 14.99 2.13 14.35
C ARG A 78 14.30 0.77 14.32
N LYS A 79 14.65 -0.09 15.28
CA LYS A 79 14.02 -1.43 15.43
C LYS A 79 12.51 -1.39 15.70
N ASN A 80 12.00 -0.25 16.19
CA ASN A 80 10.59 0.00 16.49
C ASN A 80 9.93 0.99 15.53
N SER A 81 10.50 1.21 14.35
CA SER A 81 9.94 2.12 13.35
C SER A 81 8.53 1.73 12.90
N ARG A 82 7.73 2.76 12.60
CA ARG A 82 6.37 2.67 12.06
C ARG A 82 6.44 3.01 10.57
N LEU A 83 6.52 1.98 9.74
CA LEU A 83 6.88 2.09 8.33
C LEU A 83 5.74 2.68 7.49
N ALA A 84 4.51 2.22 7.73
CA ALA A 84 3.35 2.67 6.98
C ALA A 84 2.06 2.51 7.80
N ARG A 85 0.98 3.11 7.31
CA ARG A 85 -0.38 2.87 7.79
C ARG A 85 -1.10 2.05 6.74
N GLU A 86 -1.67 0.93 7.14
CA GLU A 86 -2.56 0.14 6.31
C GLU A 86 -4.01 0.46 6.68
N ILE A 87 -4.83 0.72 5.67
CA ILE A 87 -6.25 0.97 5.81
C ILE A 87 -6.99 -0.07 4.98
N ASN A 88 -7.89 -0.81 5.61
CA ASN A 88 -8.72 -1.82 4.96
C ASN A 88 -10.18 -1.40 5.04
N ILE A 89 -10.82 -1.26 3.88
CA ILE A 89 -12.17 -0.72 3.71
C ILE A 89 -12.97 -1.66 2.82
N ALA A 90 -14.20 -2.01 3.23
CA ALA A 90 -15.11 -2.72 2.35
C ALA A 90 -15.76 -1.76 1.34
N LEU A 91 -15.81 -2.16 0.08
CA LEU A 91 -16.52 -1.43 -0.97
C LEU A 91 -17.94 -2.01 -1.16
N PRO A 92 -18.96 -1.17 -1.47
CA PRO A 92 -20.31 -1.65 -1.71
C PRO A 92 -20.36 -2.58 -2.93
N ARG A 93 -20.86 -3.81 -2.75
CA ARG A 93 -20.96 -4.81 -3.82
C ARG A 93 -22.00 -4.44 -4.89
N GLU A 94 -22.89 -3.51 -4.56
CA GLU A 94 -23.92 -2.98 -5.45
C GLU A 94 -23.34 -2.07 -6.55
N LEU A 95 -22.12 -1.55 -6.36
CA LEU A 95 -21.40 -0.75 -7.35
C LEU A 95 -20.69 -1.66 -8.37
N SER A 96 -20.60 -1.20 -9.61
CA SER A 96 -19.74 -1.84 -10.62
C SER A 96 -18.26 -1.74 -10.21
N TYR A 97 -17.40 -2.59 -10.79
CA TYR A 97 -15.95 -2.51 -10.53
C TYR A 97 -15.34 -1.14 -10.88
N GLU A 98 -15.83 -0.50 -11.95
CA GLU A 98 -15.40 0.84 -12.34
C GLU A 98 -15.80 1.88 -11.28
N GLN A 99 -17.06 1.85 -10.83
CA GLN A 99 -17.55 2.74 -9.77
C GLN A 99 -16.81 2.53 -8.45
N GLN A 100 -16.50 1.27 -8.09
CA GLN A 100 -15.69 0.94 -6.91
C GLN A 100 -14.28 1.53 -7.02
N THR A 101 -13.68 1.46 -8.20
CA THR A 101 -12.34 1.99 -8.49
C THR A 101 -12.31 3.51 -8.43
N GLU A 102 -13.28 4.18 -9.06
CA GLU A 102 -13.41 5.64 -8.99
C GLU A 102 -13.64 6.11 -7.55
N LEU A 103 -14.52 5.42 -6.81
CA LEU A 103 -14.81 5.71 -5.41
C LEU A 103 -13.54 5.64 -4.56
N ILE A 104 -12.79 4.53 -4.64
CA ILE A 104 -11.60 4.37 -3.80
C ILE A 104 -10.47 5.31 -4.22
N LYS A 105 -10.28 5.58 -5.52
CA LYS A 105 -9.27 6.54 -6.00
C LYS A 105 -9.61 7.97 -5.57
N GLY A 106 -10.88 8.38 -5.66
CA GLY A 106 -11.33 9.69 -5.17
C GLY A 106 -11.11 9.86 -3.67
N TYR A 107 -11.51 8.85 -2.89
CA TYR A 107 -11.27 8.84 -1.43
C TYR A 107 -9.77 8.91 -1.10
N VAL A 108 -8.94 8.13 -1.77
CA VAL A 108 -7.49 8.13 -1.52
C VAL A 108 -6.85 9.47 -1.92
N GLN A 109 -7.26 10.04 -3.05
CA GLN A 109 -6.80 11.34 -3.52
C GLN A 109 -7.09 12.42 -2.48
N GLU A 110 -8.37 12.59 -2.10
CA GLU A 110 -8.82 13.66 -1.20
C GLU A 110 -8.26 13.49 0.23
N GLN A 111 -8.26 12.26 0.75
CA GLN A 111 -7.97 12.04 2.16
C GLN A 111 -6.48 11.88 2.47
N PHE A 112 -5.66 11.50 1.49
CA PHE A 112 -4.23 11.23 1.69
C PHE A 112 -3.35 12.03 0.74
N VAL A 113 -3.58 11.92 -0.57
CA VAL A 113 -2.64 12.44 -1.58
C VAL A 113 -2.63 13.97 -1.62
N ASP A 114 -3.81 14.59 -1.57
CA ASP A 114 -3.95 16.06 -1.50
C ASP A 114 -3.36 16.62 -0.19
N LYS A 115 -3.20 15.77 0.82
CA LYS A 115 -2.56 16.10 2.10
C LYS A 115 -1.07 15.74 2.14
N GLY A 116 -0.47 15.38 1.00
CA GLY A 116 0.96 15.15 0.83
C GLY A 116 1.42 13.71 1.08
N MET A 117 0.51 12.74 1.25
CA MET A 117 0.86 11.33 1.43
C MET A 117 0.95 10.58 0.09
N ILE A 118 1.77 9.54 0.03
CA ILE A 118 1.76 8.54 -1.05
C ILE A 118 0.92 7.35 -0.57
N ALA A 119 0.05 6.83 -1.43
CA ALA A 119 -0.87 5.74 -1.11
C ALA A 119 -1.03 4.72 -2.24
#